data_AF-A0A968W031-F1
#
_entry.id   AF-A0A968W031-F1
#
_cell.length_a   1.000
_cell.length_b   1.000
_cell.length_c   1.000
_cell.angle_alpha   90.00
_cell.angle_beta   90.00
_cell.angle_gamma   90.00
#
_symmetry.space_group_name_H-M   'P 1'
#
loop_
_entity.id
_entity.type
_entity.pdbx_description
1 polymer ?
#
loop_
_entity_poly.entity_id
_entity_poly.type
_entity_poly.pdbx_seq_one_letter_code
_entity_poly.pdbx_strand_id
1 'polypeptide(L)'
;MYAGGCLNTSSTTVSTLTGSGFVSDPFDVTLLTFNIDGTSPPEQAPCNGTPVSIPGTVQAEDYDLGGEGIAFHDDGAKDGDGSYRPGDNVDVQSCSGCSGGEYNVGWIYNGEWLEYTINVANSGNYTIEAMVASAVSGTKNFDLVFSNGDLTSSFIFTDNNGWQSWSTVANSGVHLNAGTQIMRANINSGSFNLDRIVITEEVGGGESITVSSKVDASSDDAEENKTAGSMILNSNDLDIRPTDLSGIRFRLDVPKGATIESASLKLVSKGSGSGNNTFTIRAQASDNAPTFGSSGHSISSRSTGSQSASWSVTEPWYEGIAYSSPDISGVIQEIVNRGGWSQNNHIVLTIDASTGNKRAARTFDYSSNNSQSPELTVTYSTGVPSNGEVYYFYSETGDDFTPDGGTMGNYAMSVTTETSGAPEGSEYLSIAPNNHYASFWFEMPSSDKSNWAGANLEMSVRTIDAFDVIVQQGNGTSRSVSLSSYISQSGNWENAVIPLNSFGADLSQFSKLGFYRLWNGAVSLDFDNVRVTGTGSNRQRCLKGT
;
A
#
# COMPACT_ATOMS: atom_id res chain seq x y z
N MET A 1 12.36 -31.38 14.23
CA MET A 1 10.97 -31.15 14.67
C MET A 1 10.21 -30.94 13.37
N TYR A 2 9.31 -31.86 12.99
CA TYR A 2 8.65 -31.82 11.68
C TYR A 2 7.77 -30.57 11.58
N ALA A 3 7.94 -29.76 10.53
CA ALA A 3 7.02 -28.69 10.16
C ALA A 3 5.65 -29.32 9.87
N GLY A 4 4.60 -28.78 10.50
CA GLY A 4 3.28 -29.40 10.54
C GLY A 4 2.56 -29.30 9.20
N GLY A 5 2.31 -30.44 8.55
CA GLY A 5 1.40 -30.52 7.41
C GLY A 5 -0.07 -30.47 7.83
N CYS A 6 -0.91 -29.93 6.96
CA CYS A 6 -2.37 -29.88 7.12
C CYS A 6 -2.99 -31.29 6.94
N LEU A 7 -3.45 -31.91 8.03
CA LEU A 7 -4.00 -33.26 8.02
C LEU A 7 -5.53 -33.26 7.94
N ASN A 8 -6.08 -33.95 6.94
CA ASN A 8 -7.50 -34.33 6.92
C ASN A 8 -7.71 -35.54 7.85
N THR A 9 -8.18 -35.33 9.09
CA THR A 9 -8.23 -36.39 10.11
C THR A 9 -9.48 -37.28 10.08
N SER A 10 -10.17 -37.45 8.95
CA SER A 10 -11.32 -38.34 8.90
C SER A 10 -10.91 -39.82 8.68
N SER A 11 -10.41 -40.47 9.73
CA SER A 11 -10.35 -41.95 9.78
C SER A 11 -11.39 -42.49 10.75
N THR A 12 -12.50 -43.03 10.24
CA THR A 12 -13.50 -43.72 11.07
C THR A 12 -13.32 -45.23 10.95
N THR A 13 -12.95 -45.89 12.04
CA THR A 13 -12.95 -47.35 12.18
C THR A 13 -14.39 -47.86 12.27
N VAL A 14 -14.89 -48.49 11.21
CA VAL A 14 -16.21 -49.15 11.21
C VAL A 14 -16.15 -50.40 12.07
N SER A 15 -16.85 -50.40 13.19
CA SER A 15 -17.18 -51.61 13.95
C SER A 15 -18.56 -52.10 13.52
N THR A 16 -18.63 -53.31 12.97
CA THR A 16 -19.86 -53.93 12.49
C THR A 16 -20.79 -54.27 13.66
N LEU A 17 -22.01 -53.71 13.65
CA LEU A 17 -23.09 -54.15 14.54
C LEU A 17 -24.05 -55.05 13.75
N THR A 18 -24.08 -56.35 14.07
CA THR A 18 -25.04 -57.30 13.51
C THR A 18 -26.33 -57.27 14.33
N GLY A 19 -27.43 -56.81 13.73
CA GLY A 19 -28.77 -56.88 14.30
C GLY A 19 -29.76 -57.46 13.29
N SER A 20 -30.24 -58.67 13.53
CA SER A 20 -31.26 -59.36 12.73
C SER A 20 -32.66 -59.00 13.24
N GLY A 21 -33.55 -58.62 12.31
CA GLY A 21 -34.97 -58.43 12.59
C GLY A 21 -35.77 -58.29 11.31
N PHE A 22 -36.39 -59.38 10.85
CA PHE A 22 -37.36 -59.38 9.77
C PHE A 22 -38.71 -58.85 10.28
N VAL A 23 -39.34 -57.95 9.53
CA VAL A 23 -40.79 -57.72 9.58
C VAL A 23 -41.31 -57.74 8.13
N SER A 24 -42.32 -58.57 7.91
CA SER A 24 -42.97 -58.84 6.64
C SER A 24 -44.17 -57.92 6.39
N ASP A 25 -44.10 -57.04 5.39
CA ASP A 25 -45.25 -56.59 4.58
C ASP A 25 -44.75 -55.86 3.30
N PRO A 26 -45.47 -55.89 2.16
CA PRO A 26 -45.00 -55.30 0.91
C PRO A 26 -45.44 -53.85 0.81
N PHE A 27 -44.64 -52.93 1.34
CA PHE A 27 -44.76 -51.50 1.04
C PHE A 27 -43.61 -51.08 0.11
N ASP A 28 -43.94 -50.25 -0.88
CA ASP A 28 -43.01 -49.63 -1.83
C ASP A 28 -41.76 -49.09 -1.10
N VAL A 29 -40.62 -49.75 -1.34
CA VAL A 29 -39.32 -49.26 -0.87
C VAL A 29 -38.91 -48.14 -1.81
N THR A 30 -39.33 -46.91 -1.47
CA THR A 30 -38.64 -45.74 -1.98
C THR A 30 -37.24 -45.76 -1.37
N LEU A 31 -36.21 -45.83 -2.20
CA LEU A 31 -34.81 -45.81 -1.74
C LEU A 31 -34.51 -44.42 -1.16
N LEU A 32 -34.85 -44.23 0.11
CA LEU A 32 -34.35 -43.13 0.92
C LEU A 32 -32.92 -43.50 1.30
N THR A 33 -31.96 -43.02 0.50
CA THR A 33 -30.56 -43.00 0.91
C THR A 33 -30.43 -42.07 2.11
N PHE A 34 -30.45 -42.63 3.31
CA PHE A 34 -29.95 -41.95 4.49
C PHE A 34 -28.43 -42.08 4.48
N ASN A 35 -27.70 -40.95 4.43
CA ASN A 35 -26.28 -40.93 4.75
C ASN A 35 -26.15 -41.25 6.25
N ILE A 36 -25.75 -42.48 6.57
CA ILE A 36 -25.57 -42.95 7.96
C ILE A 36 -24.26 -42.44 8.55
N ASP A 37 -23.38 -41.83 7.75
CA ASP A 37 -22.04 -41.44 8.22
C ASP A 37 -21.97 -40.11 8.99
N GLY A 38 -23.07 -39.35 9.11
CA GLY A 38 -23.12 -38.14 9.94
C GLY A 38 -22.10 -37.04 9.58
N THR A 39 -21.30 -37.23 8.55
CA THR A 39 -20.38 -36.23 8.01
C THR A 39 -21.15 -35.38 7.01
N SER A 40 -21.15 -34.06 7.22
CA SER A 40 -21.44 -33.13 6.14
C SER A 40 -20.51 -33.45 4.96
N PRO A 41 -20.94 -33.24 3.70
CA PRO A 41 -19.99 -33.26 2.59
C PRO A 41 -18.79 -32.37 2.96
N PRO A 42 -17.56 -32.78 2.61
CA PRO A 42 -16.39 -32.04 3.02
C PRO A 42 -16.51 -30.61 2.47
N GLU A 43 -16.64 -29.66 3.40
CA GLU A 43 -16.74 -28.24 3.06
C GLU A 43 -15.33 -27.70 2.87
N GLN A 44 -15.15 -26.85 1.85
CA GLN A 44 -13.87 -26.23 1.59
C GLN A 44 -13.43 -25.37 2.79
N ALA A 45 -12.20 -25.52 3.23
CA ALA A 45 -11.66 -24.75 4.35
C ALA A 45 -10.16 -24.45 4.17
N PRO A 46 -9.65 -23.31 4.67
CA PRO A 46 -8.22 -23.01 4.62
C PRO A 46 -7.39 -24.12 5.29
N CYS A 47 -6.27 -24.52 4.66
CA CYS A 47 -5.31 -25.51 5.18
C CYS A 47 -5.03 -25.33 6.68
N ASN A 48 -4.64 -24.11 7.07
CA ASN A 48 -4.24 -23.79 8.45
C ASN A 48 -5.40 -23.26 9.31
N GLY A 49 -6.66 -23.44 8.89
CA GLY A 49 -7.86 -22.98 9.60
C GLY A 49 -8.12 -21.47 9.50
N THR A 50 -7.21 -20.69 8.91
CA THR A 50 -7.38 -19.26 8.62
C THR A 50 -6.99 -18.96 7.18
N PRO A 51 -7.72 -18.07 6.49
CA PRO A 51 -7.32 -17.61 5.15
C PRO A 51 -5.89 -17.06 5.12
N VAL A 52 -5.17 -17.28 4.02
CA VAL A 52 -3.84 -16.70 3.83
C VAL A 52 -3.97 -15.18 3.70
N SER A 53 -3.25 -14.42 4.53
CA SER A 53 -3.30 -12.95 4.49
C SER A 53 -2.54 -12.42 3.27
N ILE A 54 -3.17 -11.54 2.49
CA ILE A 54 -2.59 -10.90 1.31
C ILE A 54 -2.51 -9.37 1.55
N PRO A 55 -1.34 -8.71 1.39
CA PRO A 55 -0.06 -9.22 0.89
C PRO A 55 0.55 -10.36 1.69
N GLY A 56 1.14 -11.33 1.01
CA GLY A 56 1.72 -12.51 1.65
C GLY A 56 2.11 -13.61 0.66
N THR A 57 2.49 -14.76 1.21
CA THR A 57 2.91 -15.95 0.47
C THR A 57 1.90 -17.07 0.63
N VAL A 58 1.45 -17.62 -0.49
CA VAL A 58 0.65 -18.85 -0.58
C VAL A 58 1.60 -19.98 -0.96
N GLN A 59 1.84 -20.93 -0.07
CA GLN A 59 2.59 -22.15 -0.39
C GLN A 59 1.70 -23.07 -1.24
N ALA A 60 2.25 -23.68 -2.29
CA ALA A 60 1.44 -24.48 -3.22
C ALA A 60 0.89 -25.75 -2.58
N GLU A 61 1.64 -26.35 -1.67
CA GLU A 61 1.24 -27.52 -0.88
C GLU A 61 0.15 -27.22 0.16
N ASP A 62 -0.11 -25.93 0.44
CA ASP A 62 -1.09 -25.44 1.40
C ASP A 62 -2.47 -25.16 0.79
N TYR A 63 -2.82 -25.89 -0.28
CA TYR A 63 -4.17 -25.87 -0.87
C TYR A 63 -5.25 -26.24 0.14
N ASP A 64 -6.48 -25.77 -0.09
CA ASP A 64 -7.57 -25.89 0.87
C ASP A 64 -7.94 -27.36 1.17
N LEU A 65 -8.46 -27.60 2.38
CA LEU A 65 -9.14 -28.83 2.73
C LEU A 65 -10.49 -28.89 2.00
N GLY A 66 -10.96 -30.07 1.66
CA GLY A 66 -12.26 -30.27 0.97
C GLY A 66 -12.27 -31.52 0.09
N GLY A 67 -11.10 -31.91 -0.41
CA GLY A 67 -10.93 -33.11 -1.22
C GLY A 67 -11.20 -32.89 -2.71
N GLU A 68 -11.10 -34.00 -3.43
CA GLU A 68 -11.19 -34.08 -4.89
C GLU A 68 -12.51 -33.53 -5.43
N GLY A 69 -12.42 -32.61 -6.40
CA GLY A 69 -13.55 -31.92 -7.01
C GLY A 69 -14.14 -30.77 -6.17
N ILE A 70 -13.60 -30.51 -4.97
CA ILE A 70 -14.02 -29.43 -4.08
C ILE A 70 -12.90 -28.39 -3.93
N ALA A 71 -11.77 -28.78 -3.34
CA ALA A 71 -10.65 -27.87 -3.08
C ALA A 71 -9.45 -28.08 -4.02
N PHE A 72 -9.40 -29.22 -4.70
CA PHE A 72 -8.44 -29.52 -5.75
C PHE A 72 -9.02 -30.51 -6.76
N HIS A 73 -8.36 -30.65 -7.91
CA HIS A 73 -8.55 -31.75 -8.85
C HIS A 73 -7.19 -32.27 -9.30
N ASP A 74 -6.98 -33.56 -9.07
CA ASP A 74 -5.82 -34.32 -9.53
C ASP A 74 -6.34 -35.59 -10.22
N ASP A 75 -6.02 -35.74 -11.51
CA ASP A 75 -6.52 -36.85 -12.34
C ASP A 75 -5.55 -38.04 -12.41
N GLY A 76 -4.42 -37.93 -11.70
CA GLY A 76 -3.35 -38.91 -11.60
C GLY A 76 -3.52 -39.93 -10.48
N ALA A 77 -2.67 -40.95 -10.53
CA ALA A 77 -2.38 -41.73 -9.34
C ALA A 77 -1.27 -41.02 -8.57
N LYS A 78 -1.36 -41.00 -7.24
CA LYS A 78 -0.37 -40.32 -6.41
C LYS A 78 1.06 -40.83 -6.66
N ASP A 79 1.88 -39.98 -7.25
CA ASP A 79 3.29 -40.18 -7.57
C ASP A 79 4.24 -39.39 -6.65
N GLY A 80 3.73 -38.38 -5.93
CA GLY A 80 4.47 -37.55 -4.99
C GLY A 80 4.80 -38.21 -3.63
N ASP A 81 5.63 -37.53 -2.84
CA ASP A 81 5.88 -37.85 -1.43
C ASP A 81 4.62 -37.58 -0.62
N GLY A 82 3.81 -38.63 -0.43
CA GLY A 82 2.56 -38.55 0.31
C GLY A 82 2.69 -38.21 1.79
N SER A 83 3.85 -37.79 2.30
CA SER A 83 4.05 -37.44 3.70
C SER A 83 3.40 -36.11 4.12
N TYR A 84 3.33 -35.10 3.23
CA TYR A 84 2.74 -33.80 3.58
C TYR A 84 1.20 -33.88 3.67
N ARG A 85 0.57 -34.48 2.65
CA ARG A 85 -0.89 -34.63 2.48
C ARG A 85 -1.29 -36.07 2.23
N PRO A 86 -1.13 -37.00 3.19
CA PRO A 86 -1.31 -38.44 2.95
C PRO A 86 -2.72 -38.85 2.49
N GLY A 87 -3.75 -38.05 2.80
CA GLY A 87 -5.14 -38.34 2.46
C GLY A 87 -5.61 -37.81 1.10
N ASP A 88 -4.83 -36.96 0.46
CA ASP A 88 -5.19 -36.30 -0.80
C ASP A 88 -4.41 -36.89 -1.98
N ASN A 89 -4.92 -36.75 -3.19
CA ASN A 89 -4.23 -37.25 -4.40
C ASN A 89 -3.15 -36.29 -4.92
N VAL A 90 -3.22 -35.00 -4.59
CA VAL A 90 -2.25 -33.99 -5.04
C VAL A 90 -0.82 -34.44 -4.76
N ASP A 91 0.01 -34.36 -5.80
CA ASP A 91 1.40 -34.78 -5.79
C ASP A 91 2.33 -33.74 -5.17
N VAL A 92 2.51 -33.82 -3.86
CA VAL A 92 3.45 -32.99 -3.10
C VAL A 92 4.79 -33.71 -2.93
N GLN A 93 5.91 -33.02 -3.04
CA GLN A 93 7.25 -33.57 -2.75
C GLN A 93 8.12 -32.64 -1.94
N SER A 94 9.17 -33.18 -1.31
CA SER A 94 10.19 -32.35 -0.66
C SER A 94 10.84 -31.42 -1.69
N CYS A 95 10.92 -30.12 -1.39
CA CYS A 95 11.64 -29.18 -2.25
C CYS A 95 13.14 -29.20 -1.93
N SER A 96 13.96 -29.36 -2.98
CA SER A 96 15.39 -29.11 -2.95
C SER A 96 15.70 -27.79 -3.66
N GLY A 97 16.53 -26.95 -3.03
CA GLY A 97 16.84 -25.61 -3.55
C GLY A 97 15.86 -24.50 -3.16
N CYS A 98 14.73 -24.85 -2.51
CA CYS A 98 13.94 -23.91 -1.71
C CYS A 98 14.56 -23.73 -0.30
N SER A 99 14.13 -22.71 0.43
CA SER A 99 14.67 -22.32 1.73
C SER A 99 14.10 -23.16 2.88
N GLY A 100 14.85 -24.17 3.34
CA GLY A 100 14.63 -24.74 4.67
C GLY A 100 13.50 -25.77 4.83
N GLY A 101 13.61 -26.91 4.13
CA GLY A 101 12.73 -28.08 4.39
C GLY A 101 11.28 -27.91 3.91
N GLU A 102 11.09 -27.00 2.95
CA GLU A 102 9.83 -26.69 2.25
C GLU A 102 9.42 -27.84 1.31
N TYR A 103 8.15 -27.87 0.91
CA TYR A 103 7.62 -28.80 -0.09
C TYR A 103 7.32 -28.04 -1.39
N ASN A 104 6.98 -28.77 -2.44
CA ASN A 104 6.43 -28.19 -3.67
C ASN A 104 5.37 -29.13 -4.23
N VAL A 105 4.44 -28.61 -5.03
CA VAL A 105 3.56 -29.45 -5.86
C VAL A 105 4.30 -29.81 -7.14
N GLY A 106 4.26 -31.08 -7.53
CA GLY A 106 4.85 -31.61 -8.74
C GLY A 106 3.90 -32.54 -9.48
N TRP A 107 4.39 -33.23 -10.50
CA TRP A 107 3.57 -34.10 -11.39
C TRP A 107 2.34 -33.42 -11.98
N ILE A 108 2.36 -32.09 -12.05
CA ILE A 108 1.24 -31.28 -12.49
C ILE A 108 0.87 -31.61 -13.95
N TYR A 109 -0.37 -32.01 -14.20
CA TYR A 109 -0.92 -32.34 -15.52
C TYR A 109 -1.95 -31.32 -16.04
N ASN A 110 -2.24 -31.39 -17.34
CA ASN A 110 -3.18 -30.48 -17.98
C ASN A 110 -4.60 -30.75 -17.47
N GLY A 111 -5.28 -29.69 -17.01
CA GLY A 111 -6.66 -29.75 -16.53
C GLY A 111 -6.80 -29.83 -15.01
N GLU A 112 -5.71 -30.08 -14.28
CA GLU A 112 -5.67 -30.04 -12.83
C GLU A 112 -5.90 -28.63 -12.28
N TRP A 113 -6.28 -28.53 -11.01
CA TRP A 113 -6.41 -27.25 -10.32
C TRP A 113 -6.29 -27.36 -8.80
N LEU A 114 -5.87 -26.26 -8.18
CA LEU A 114 -5.73 -26.11 -6.72
C LEU A 114 -6.43 -24.83 -6.27
N GLU A 115 -7.18 -24.87 -5.17
CA GLU A 115 -7.80 -23.70 -4.57
C GLU A 115 -7.20 -23.33 -3.22
N TYR A 116 -7.19 -22.02 -2.98
CA TYR A 116 -6.67 -21.41 -1.76
C TYR A 116 -7.65 -20.35 -1.26
N THR A 117 -8.05 -20.44 0.01
CA THR A 117 -8.81 -19.39 0.66
C THR A 117 -7.84 -18.29 1.12
N ILE A 118 -7.95 -17.12 0.51
CA ILE A 118 -7.11 -15.95 0.80
C ILE A 118 -7.95 -14.83 1.42
N ASN A 119 -7.32 -13.93 2.17
CA ASN A 119 -7.93 -12.71 2.69
C ASN A 119 -7.10 -11.49 2.27
N VAL A 120 -7.62 -10.74 1.31
CA VAL A 120 -6.96 -9.55 0.76
C VAL A 120 -7.23 -8.37 1.69
N ALA A 121 -6.16 -7.80 2.25
CA ALA A 121 -6.26 -6.74 3.25
C ALA A 121 -6.89 -5.46 2.69
N ASN A 122 -6.48 -5.05 1.48
CA ASN A 122 -6.92 -3.81 0.83
C ASN A 122 -7.36 -4.09 -0.61
N SER A 123 -8.33 -3.33 -1.12
CA SER A 123 -8.62 -3.36 -2.55
C SER A 123 -7.51 -2.59 -3.26
N GLY A 124 -6.95 -3.14 -4.33
CA GLY A 124 -5.80 -2.50 -4.99
C GLY A 124 -5.15 -3.37 -6.05
N ASN A 125 -4.08 -2.85 -6.66
CA ASN A 125 -3.27 -3.62 -7.61
C ASN A 125 -2.16 -4.38 -6.87
N TYR A 126 -1.89 -5.58 -7.35
CA TYR A 126 -0.91 -6.50 -6.80
C TYR A 126 0.02 -7.02 -7.89
N THR A 127 1.28 -7.18 -7.54
CA THR A 127 2.21 -8.02 -8.30
C THR A 127 2.11 -9.42 -7.73
N ILE A 128 1.88 -10.39 -8.61
CA ILE A 128 1.81 -11.81 -8.28
C ILE A 128 3.00 -12.51 -8.92
N GLU A 129 3.81 -13.16 -8.10
CA GLU A 129 4.99 -13.91 -8.49
C GLU A 129 4.80 -15.39 -8.15
N ALA A 130 5.05 -16.29 -9.09
CA ALA A 130 5.02 -17.73 -8.85
C ALA A 130 6.43 -18.33 -9.05
N MET A 131 6.85 -19.15 -8.10
CA MET A 131 8.12 -19.87 -8.17
C MET A 131 7.90 -21.24 -8.80
N VAL A 132 8.46 -21.45 -9.99
CA VAL A 132 8.21 -22.61 -10.85
C VAL A 132 9.50 -23.31 -11.26
N ALA A 133 9.41 -24.59 -11.59
CA ALA A 133 10.54 -25.36 -12.14
C ALA A 133 10.05 -26.38 -13.18
N SER A 134 10.88 -26.70 -14.17
CA SER A 134 10.57 -27.71 -15.18
C SER A 134 11.85 -28.27 -15.79
N ALA A 135 11.86 -29.56 -16.10
CA ALA A 135 12.93 -30.21 -16.87
C ALA A 135 12.55 -30.46 -18.34
N VAL A 136 11.35 -30.06 -18.75
CA VAL A 136 10.76 -30.41 -20.04
C VAL A 136 10.57 -29.15 -20.89
N SER A 137 11.07 -29.18 -22.12
CA SER A 137 10.89 -28.08 -23.08
C SER A 137 9.42 -27.86 -23.48
N GLY A 138 9.13 -26.69 -24.04
CA GLY A 138 7.79 -26.32 -24.50
C GLY A 138 7.04 -25.45 -23.49
N THR A 139 5.96 -24.81 -23.97
CA THR A 139 5.19 -23.80 -23.22
C THR A 139 4.39 -24.43 -22.09
N LYS A 140 4.57 -23.89 -20.89
CA LYS A 140 3.81 -24.17 -19.67
C LYS A 140 2.88 -23.00 -19.42
N ASN A 141 1.71 -23.30 -18.87
CA ASN A 141 0.71 -22.27 -18.59
C ASN A 141 -0.18 -22.69 -17.42
N PHE A 142 -0.39 -21.76 -16.49
CA PHE A 142 -1.50 -21.81 -15.56
C PHE A 142 -2.12 -20.42 -15.42
N ASP A 143 -3.38 -20.40 -15.01
CA ASP A 143 -4.14 -19.19 -14.74
C ASP A 143 -4.50 -19.12 -13.26
N LEU A 144 -4.40 -17.93 -12.66
CA LEU A 144 -5.02 -17.65 -11.35
C LEU A 144 -6.36 -16.95 -11.57
N VAL A 145 -7.42 -17.50 -10.97
CA VAL A 145 -8.79 -16.99 -11.04
C VAL A 145 -9.30 -16.68 -9.63
N PHE A 146 -9.93 -15.52 -9.44
CA PHE A 146 -10.39 -15.05 -8.14
C PHE A 146 -11.91 -14.97 -8.07
N SER A 147 -12.52 -15.49 -7.01
CA SER A 147 -13.98 -15.65 -6.92
C SER A 147 -14.78 -14.35 -6.78
N ASN A 148 -14.14 -13.20 -6.54
CA ASN A 148 -14.80 -11.90 -6.33
C ASN A 148 -14.40 -10.81 -7.35
N GLY A 149 -13.74 -11.15 -8.45
CA GLY A 149 -13.36 -10.21 -9.51
C GLY A 149 -13.03 -10.92 -10.83
N ASP A 150 -13.49 -10.37 -11.95
CA ASP A 150 -13.38 -10.93 -13.31
C ASP A 150 -11.95 -10.88 -13.89
N LEU A 151 -10.92 -11.24 -13.12
CA LEU A 151 -9.52 -11.16 -13.56
C LEU A 151 -8.82 -12.52 -13.49
N THR A 152 -8.40 -12.97 -14.67
CA THR A 152 -7.51 -14.10 -14.87
C THR A 152 -6.08 -13.57 -15.00
N SER A 153 -5.17 -13.98 -14.12
CA SER A 153 -3.74 -13.73 -14.29
C SER A 153 -3.10 -14.96 -14.94
N SER A 154 -2.67 -14.86 -16.19
CA SER A 154 -2.10 -15.99 -16.94
C SER A 154 -0.58 -15.97 -16.89
N PHE A 155 0.03 -17.06 -16.45
CA PHE A 155 1.48 -17.21 -16.37
C PHE A 155 1.95 -18.13 -17.48
N ILE A 156 2.82 -17.63 -18.36
CA ILE A 156 3.36 -18.38 -19.49
C ILE A 156 4.88 -18.41 -19.37
N PHE A 157 5.46 -19.61 -19.40
CA PHE A 157 6.90 -19.81 -19.32
C PHE A 157 7.35 -21.05 -20.10
N THR A 158 8.67 -21.17 -20.33
CA THR A 158 9.25 -22.21 -21.18
C THR A 158 10.45 -22.91 -20.53
N ASP A 159 10.59 -22.77 -19.21
CA ASP A 159 11.74 -23.25 -18.46
C ASP A 159 11.93 -24.76 -18.59
N ASN A 160 13.19 -25.17 -18.73
CA ASN A 160 13.62 -26.55 -18.86
C ASN A 160 14.94 -26.84 -18.11
N ASN A 161 15.18 -26.08 -17.04
CA ASN A 161 16.44 -26.06 -16.28
C ASN A 161 16.59 -27.21 -15.28
N GLY A 162 15.54 -28.01 -15.08
CA GLY A 162 15.48 -29.12 -14.11
C GLY A 162 14.25 -29.03 -13.21
N TRP A 163 13.80 -30.18 -12.66
CA TRP A 163 12.60 -30.26 -11.82
C TRP A 163 12.70 -29.53 -10.48
N GLN A 164 13.91 -29.19 -10.07
CA GLN A 164 14.20 -28.53 -8.80
C GLN A 164 15.13 -27.31 -9.05
N SER A 165 15.14 -26.82 -10.29
CA SER A 165 15.88 -25.62 -10.72
C SER A 165 14.88 -24.48 -10.88
N TRP A 166 14.70 -23.72 -9.82
CA TRP A 166 13.61 -22.76 -9.67
C TRP A 166 13.85 -21.44 -10.39
N SER A 167 12.78 -20.88 -10.95
CA SER A 167 12.71 -19.52 -11.48
C SER A 167 11.41 -18.86 -11.04
N THR A 168 11.34 -17.53 -11.17
CA THR A 168 10.16 -16.75 -10.81
C THR A 168 9.51 -16.19 -12.07
N VAL A 169 8.20 -16.41 -12.21
CA VAL A 169 7.35 -15.79 -13.22
C VAL A 169 6.43 -14.78 -12.53
N ALA A 170 6.20 -13.62 -13.13
CA ALA A 170 5.52 -12.51 -12.47
C ALA A 170 4.52 -11.82 -13.38
N ASN A 171 3.39 -11.38 -12.81
CA ASN A 171 2.42 -10.50 -13.42
C ASN A 171 2.12 -9.33 -12.48
N SER A 172 2.24 -8.10 -12.99
CA SER A 172 1.95 -6.86 -12.28
C SER A 172 0.61 -6.25 -12.73
N GLY A 173 0.04 -5.36 -11.91
CA GLY A 173 -1.23 -4.67 -12.16
C GLY A 173 -2.47 -5.54 -11.93
N VAL A 174 -2.35 -6.66 -11.20
CA VAL A 174 -3.48 -7.55 -10.94
C VAL A 174 -4.36 -6.93 -9.86
N HIS A 175 -5.54 -6.43 -10.24
CA HIS A 175 -6.46 -5.82 -9.29
C HIS A 175 -7.17 -6.88 -8.44
N LEU A 176 -7.06 -6.77 -7.11
CA LEU A 176 -7.76 -7.62 -6.15
C LEU A 176 -8.72 -6.77 -5.31
N ASN A 177 -9.92 -7.29 -5.08
CA ASN A 177 -10.87 -6.69 -4.15
C ASN A 177 -10.52 -7.09 -2.71
N ALA A 178 -10.72 -6.18 -1.76
CA ALA A 178 -10.53 -6.48 -0.33
C ALA A 178 -11.48 -7.61 0.14
N GLY A 179 -11.03 -8.36 1.14
CA GLY A 179 -11.79 -9.39 1.82
C GLY A 179 -11.42 -10.82 1.44
N THR A 180 -12.11 -11.75 2.09
CA THR A 180 -11.91 -13.19 1.89
C THR A 180 -12.47 -13.65 0.55
N GLN A 181 -11.68 -14.42 -0.19
CA GLN A 181 -12.02 -14.92 -1.52
C GLN A 181 -11.24 -16.21 -1.84
N ILE A 182 -11.73 -16.96 -2.81
CA ILE A 182 -11.03 -18.14 -3.33
C ILE A 182 -10.13 -17.72 -4.49
N MET A 183 -8.86 -18.10 -4.40
CA MET A 183 -7.90 -18.06 -5.51
C MET A 183 -7.75 -19.49 -6.05
N ARG A 184 -8.10 -19.71 -7.32
CA ARG A 184 -7.92 -20.99 -8.02
C ARG A 184 -6.77 -20.92 -9.00
N ALA A 185 -5.82 -21.84 -8.90
CA ALA A 185 -4.82 -22.09 -9.92
C ALA A 185 -5.33 -23.15 -10.90
N ASN A 186 -5.66 -22.75 -12.13
CA ASN A 186 -6.06 -23.65 -13.22
C ASN A 186 -4.85 -24.01 -14.08
N ILE A 187 -4.55 -25.30 -14.22
CA ILE A 187 -3.41 -25.77 -14.98
C ILE A 187 -3.82 -26.00 -16.44
N ASN A 188 -3.49 -25.06 -17.32
CA ASN A 188 -3.80 -25.17 -18.75
C ASN A 188 -2.78 -26.03 -19.51
N SER A 189 -1.51 -25.98 -19.10
CA SER A 189 -0.41 -26.78 -19.65
C SER A 189 0.60 -27.11 -18.54
N GLY A 190 0.54 -28.35 -18.05
CA GLY A 190 1.36 -28.92 -16.97
C GLY A 190 2.76 -29.33 -17.40
N SER A 191 3.36 -30.31 -16.71
CA SER A 191 4.79 -30.67 -16.76
C SER A 191 5.73 -29.62 -16.17
N PHE A 192 5.35 -29.07 -15.01
CA PHE A 192 6.18 -28.19 -14.18
C PHE A 192 5.91 -28.49 -12.70
N ASN A 193 6.75 -27.95 -11.82
CA ASN A 193 6.55 -27.92 -10.38
C ASN A 193 6.24 -26.49 -9.94
N LEU A 194 5.39 -26.33 -8.94
CA LEU A 194 5.03 -25.07 -8.31
C LEU A 194 5.41 -25.11 -6.83
N ASP A 195 6.21 -24.16 -6.38
CA ASP A 195 6.63 -24.03 -4.98
C ASP A 195 5.67 -23.09 -4.23
N ARG A 196 5.65 -21.82 -4.64
CA ARG A 196 4.85 -20.79 -3.97
C ARG A 196 4.35 -19.72 -4.91
N ILE A 197 3.32 -19.00 -4.45
CA ILE A 197 2.79 -17.78 -5.05
C ILE A 197 2.94 -16.65 -4.04
N VAL A 198 3.74 -15.63 -4.37
CA VAL A 198 3.92 -14.42 -3.58
C VAL A 198 3.03 -13.33 -4.16
N ILE A 199 2.17 -12.74 -3.34
CA ILE A 199 1.28 -11.66 -3.76
C ILE A 199 1.64 -10.41 -2.96
N THR A 200 2.19 -9.43 -3.66
CA THR A 200 2.68 -8.18 -3.07
C THR A 200 1.79 -7.04 -3.54
N GLU A 201 1.29 -6.23 -2.61
CA GLU A 201 0.55 -5.00 -2.95
C GLU A 201 1.49 -4.06 -3.70
N GLU A 202 1.05 -3.57 -4.85
CA GLU A 202 1.84 -2.61 -5.62
C GLU A 202 1.80 -1.27 -4.90
N VAL A 203 2.98 -0.80 -4.51
CA VAL A 203 3.14 0.49 -3.85
C VAL A 203 2.77 1.59 -4.85
N GLY A 204 1.58 2.17 -4.66
CA GLY A 204 0.95 3.09 -5.62
C GLY A 204 -0.49 2.69 -6.00
N GLY A 205 -0.96 1.51 -5.60
CA GLY A 205 -2.33 1.02 -5.83
C GLY A 205 -3.43 1.66 -4.99
N GLY A 206 -3.21 2.86 -4.42
CA GLY A 206 -4.30 3.63 -3.83
C GLY A 206 -5.32 3.99 -4.92
N GLU A 207 -6.61 4.09 -4.57
CA GLU A 207 -7.62 4.55 -5.53
C GLU A 207 -7.14 5.87 -6.21
N SER A 208 -7.11 5.88 -7.54
CA SER A 208 -6.88 7.11 -8.30
C SER A 208 -8.09 8.02 -8.13
N ILE A 209 -7.95 9.05 -7.31
CA ILE A 209 -8.97 10.07 -7.09
C ILE A 209 -8.73 11.19 -8.09
N THR A 210 -9.76 11.50 -8.90
CA THR A 210 -9.73 12.67 -9.79
C THR A 210 -10.56 13.79 -9.21
N VAL A 211 -9.93 14.94 -8.99
CA VAL A 211 -10.60 16.18 -8.57
C VAL A 211 -10.49 17.23 -9.66
N SER A 212 -11.54 18.02 -9.82
CA SER A 212 -11.56 19.17 -10.73
C SER A 212 -11.93 20.42 -9.94
N SER A 213 -11.15 21.49 -10.11
CA SER A 213 -11.42 22.81 -9.54
C SER A 213 -11.57 23.83 -10.65
N LYS A 214 -12.60 24.66 -10.56
CA LYS A 214 -12.75 25.87 -11.38
C LYS A 214 -12.35 27.10 -10.59
N VAL A 215 -12.01 28.18 -11.30
CA VAL A 215 -11.92 29.52 -10.71
C VAL A 215 -13.29 29.88 -10.12
N ASP A 216 -13.33 30.39 -8.89
CA ASP A 216 -14.56 30.62 -8.12
C ASP A 216 -14.80 32.10 -7.75
N ALA A 217 -13.86 32.99 -8.08
CA ALA A 217 -13.98 34.43 -7.88
C ALA A 217 -13.23 35.24 -8.95
N SER A 218 -13.65 36.48 -9.21
CA SER A 218 -12.97 37.38 -10.15
C SER A 218 -11.49 37.61 -9.76
N SER A 219 -11.19 37.68 -8.46
CA SER A 219 -9.81 37.85 -7.98
C SER A 219 -8.94 36.59 -8.08
N ASP A 220 -9.48 35.49 -8.59
CA ASP A 220 -8.77 34.20 -8.73
C ASP A 220 -8.30 33.94 -10.17
N ASP A 221 -8.60 34.82 -11.12
CA ASP A 221 -7.85 34.91 -12.37
C ASP A 221 -7.47 36.37 -12.67
N ALA A 222 -6.28 36.56 -13.24
CA ALA A 222 -5.71 37.88 -13.37
C ALA A 222 -4.73 37.99 -14.53
N GLU A 223 -4.68 39.18 -15.13
CA GLU A 223 -3.62 39.58 -16.04
C GLU A 223 -2.75 40.64 -15.38
N GLU A 224 -1.45 40.56 -15.64
CA GLU A 224 -0.48 41.58 -15.28
C GLU A 224 0.28 42.02 -16.52
N ASN A 225 0.31 43.32 -16.79
CA ASN A 225 1.23 43.85 -17.78
C ASN A 225 2.68 43.77 -17.25
N LYS A 226 3.57 43.03 -17.90
CA LYS A 226 4.92 42.75 -17.41
C LYS A 226 5.80 43.99 -17.21
N THR A 227 5.53 45.07 -17.94
CA THR A 227 6.32 46.31 -17.88
C THR A 227 5.72 47.32 -16.92
N ALA A 228 4.41 47.55 -17.02
CA ALA A 228 3.71 48.55 -16.20
C ALA A 228 3.29 48.00 -14.83
N GLY A 229 3.24 46.68 -14.67
CA GLY A 229 2.74 45.98 -13.49
C GLY A 229 1.23 46.12 -13.28
N SER A 230 0.50 46.77 -14.18
CA SER A 230 -0.94 46.99 -14.02
C SER A 230 -1.70 45.67 -13.98
N MET A 231 -2.57 45.54 -12.98
CA MET A 231 -3.38 44.35 -12.73
C MET A 231 -4.78 44.48 -13.32
N ILE A 232 -5.27 43.44 -13.98
CA ILE A 232 -6.65 43.30 -14.44
C ILE A 232 -7.24 42.04 -13.80
N LEU A 233 -8.29 42.21 -12.99
CA LEU A 233 -8.90 41.14 -12.16
C LEU A 233 -10.38 40.90 -12.47
N ASN A 234 -10.93 41.58 -13.48
CA ASN A 234 -12.36 41.59 -13.76
C ASN A 234 -12.68 41.67 -15.27
N SER A 235 -11.71 41.28 -16.09
CA SER A 235 -11.91 41.15 -17.53
C SER A 235 -12.64 39.85 -17.83
N ASN A 236 -13.38 39.81 -18.94
CA ASN A 236 -14.00 38.57 -19.43
C ASN A 236 -13.08 37.71 -20.30
N ASP A 237 -11.87 38.21 -20.58
CA ASP A 237 -10.77 37.43 -21.13
C ASP A 237 -9.51 37.51 -20.28
N LEU A 238 -8.74 36.41 -20.35
CA LEU A 238 -7.41 36.23 -19.82
C LEU A 238 -6.43 36.20 -21.00
N ASP A 239 -5.71 37.30 -21.18
CA ASP A 239 -4.73 37.51 -22.23
C ASP A 239 -3.43 36.79 -21.92
N ILE A 240 -3.06 35.87 -22.82
CA ILE A 240 -1.82 35.10 -22.77
C ILE A 240 -0.97 35.54 -23.97
N ARG A 241 -0.04 36.47 -23.74
CA ARG A 241 0.80 37.08 -24.79
C ARG A 241 2.14 37.58 -24.23
N PRO A 242 3.14 37.87 -25.09
CA PRO A 242 4.49 38.25 -24.63
C PRO A 242 4.59 39.40 -23.63
N THR A 243 3.67 40.35 -23.69
CA THR A 243 3.65 41.55 -22.84
C THR A 243 2.95 41.35 -21.49
N ASP A 244 2.31 40.20 -21.27
CA ASP A 244 1.41 39.99 -20.13
C ASP A 244 1.70 38.65 -19.46
N LEU A 245 1.54 38.62 -18.15
CA LEU A 245 1.63 37.41 -17.34
C LEU A 245 0.23 37.09 -16.84
N SER A 246 -0.23 35.86 -17.03
CA SER A 246 -1.54 35.43 -16.56
C SER A 246 -1.39 34.62 -15.28
N GLY A 247 -2.30 34.81 -14.34
CA GLY A 247 -2.35 34.09 -13.07
C GLY A 247 -3.72 33.47 -12.90
N ILE A 248 -3.77 32.21 -12.45
CA ILE A 248 -5.02 31.49 -12.21
C ILE A 248 -4.90 30.74 -10.89
N ARG A 249 -5.90 30.88 -10.02
CA ARG A 249 -5.94 30.32 -8.68
C ARG A 249 -7.05 29.28 -8.59
N PHE A 250 -6.75 28.18 -7.91
CA PHE A 250 -7.66 27.05 -7.73
C PHE A 250 -7.63 26.56 -6.29
N ARG A 251 -8.79 26.18 -5.75
CA ARG A 251 -8.91 25.45 -4.48
C ARG A 251 -8.79 23.95 -4.75
N LEU A 252 -7.73 23.30 -4.26
CA LEU A 252 -7.48 21.90 -4.58
C LEU A 252 -7.79 20.96 -3.41
N ASP A 253 -8.75 20.06 -3.62
CA ASP A 253 -9.08 18.99 -2.68
C ASP A 253 -8.10 17.80 -2.80
N VAL A 254 -6.82 18.10 -2.61
CA VAL A 254 -5.70 17.15 -2.72
C VAL A 254 -4.94 17.11 -1.39
N PRO A 255 -4.85 15.95 -0.71
CA PRO A 255 -4.11 15.79 0.53
C PRO A 255 -2.62 16.15 0.37
N LYS A 256 -1.99 16.59 1.47
CA LYS A 256 -0.55 16.83 1.51
C LYS A 256 0.22 15.55 1.19
N GLY A 257 1.21 15.68 0.31
CA GLY A 257 2.09 14.57 -0.08
C GLY A 257 1.41 13.50 -0.93
N ALA A 258 0.18 13.72 -1.42
CA ALA A 258 -0.44 12.81 -2.37
C ALA A 258 0.41 12.68 -3.64
N THR A 259 0.45 11.47 -4.21
CA THR A 259 1.16 11.22 -5.47
C THR A 259 0.29 11.69 -6.62
N ILE A 260 0.74 12.69 -7.36
CA ILE A 260 0.02 13.24 -8.51
C ILE A 260 0.35 12.40 -9.75
N GLU A 261 -0.64 11.65 -10.23
CA GLU A 261 -0.50 10.75 -11.38
C GLU A 261 -0.64 11.51 -12.69
N SER A 262 -1.56 12.48 -12.74
CA SER A 262 -1.69 13.40 -13.86
C SER A 262 -2.35 14.70 -13.43
N ALA A 263 -2.05 15.79 -14.13
CA ALA A 263 -2.78 17.05 -13.97
C ALA A 263 -2.85 17.79 -15.30
N SER A 264 -3.97 18.47 -15.57
CA SER A 264 -4.11 19.31 -16.76
C SER A 264 -4.93 20.57 -16.48
N LEU A 265 -4.48 21.68 -17.07
CA LEU A 265 -5.21 22.95 -17.08
C LEU A 265 -6.04 23.03 -18.36
N LYS A 266 -7.35 23.21 -18.23
CA LYS A 266 -8.29 23.41 -19.32
C LYS A 266 -8.69 24.87 -19.42
N LEU A 267 -8.51 25.45 -20.62
CA LEU A 267 -8.88 26.83 -20.95
C LEU A 267 -9.89 26.85 -22.09
N VAL A 268 -10.99 27.57 -21.92
CA VAL A 268 -11.96 27.82 -23.01
C VAL A 268 -11.56 29.08 -23.75
N SER A 269 -11.35 29.00 -25.07
CA SER A 269 -10.94 30.16 -25.85
C SER A 269 -12.03 31.23 -25.88
N LYS A 270 -11.68 32.48 -25.57
CA LYS A 270 -12.57 33.64 -25.68
C LYS A 270 -12.63 34.21 -27.10
N GLY A 271 -11.63 33.93 -27.94
CA GLY A 271 -11.59 34.41 -29.31
C GLY A 271 -10.85 33.45 -30.23
N SER A 272 -11.05 33.59 -31.53
CA SER A 272 -10.31 32.78 -32.51
C SER A 272 -8.93 33.39 -32.77
N GLY A 273 -7.90 32.56 -32.85
CA GLY A 273 -6.52 33.00 -33.05
C GLY A 273 -5.62 31.90 -33.61
N SER A 274 -4.67 32.27 -34.48
CA SER A 274 -3.77 31.34 -35.15
C SER A 274 -2.29 31.74 -34.98
N GLY A 275 -1.39 30.92 -35.50
CA GLY A 275 0.06 31.10 -35.36
C GLY A 275 0.62 30.54 -34.06
N ASN A 276 1.90 30.19 -34.08
CA ASN A 276 2.52 29.43 -33.00
C ASN A 276 2.70 30.26 -31.74
N ASN A 277 2.54 29.63 -30.59
CA ASN A 277 2.89 30.18 -29.29
C ASN A 277 3.38 29.04 -28.37
N THR A 278 4.23 29.36 -27.40
CA THR A 278 4.63 28.45 -26.34
C THR A 278 4.39 29.11 -25.00
N PHE A 279 3.56 28.49 -24.17
CA PHE A 279 3.30 28.93 -22.80
C PHE A 279 4.18 28.16 -21.83
N THR A 280 4.74 28.86 -20.86
CA THR A 280 5.39 28.25 -19.70
C THR A 280 4.43 28.31 -18.53
N ILE A 281 4.09 27.14 -17.97
CA ILE A 281 3.24 27.00 -16.79
C ILE A 281 4.14 26.72 -15.59
N ARG A 282 4.00 27.51 -14.53
CA ARG A 282 4.64 27.32 -13.22
C ARG A 282 3.59 27.45 -12.12
N ALA A 283 3.91 26.99 -10.92
CA ALA A 283 3.11 27.25 -9.74
C ALA A 283 3.83 28.19 -8.76
N GLN A 284 3.08 29.02 -8.04
CA GLN A 284 3.60 29.78 -6.91
C GLN A 284 4.07 28.82 -5.82
N ALA A 285 5.27 29.04 -5.29
CA ALA A 285 5.83 28.32 -4.16
C ALA A 285 5.17 28.79 -2.83
N SER A 286 3.89 28.49 -2.65
CA SER A 286 3.09 28.88 -1.48
C SER A 286 2.30 27.70 -0.95
N ASP A 287 2.19 27.60 0.37
CA ASP A 287 1.47 26.53 1.06
C ASP A 287 -0.05 26.70 0.90
N ASN A 288 -0.53 27.95 0.92
CA ASN A 288 -1.90 28.34 0.58
C ASN A 288 -1.86 29.70 -0.10
N ALA A 289 -2.03 29.73 -1.42
CA ALA A 289 -1.87 30.95 -2.21
C ALA A 289 -2.99 31.98 -1.91
N PRO A 290 -2.66 33.26 -1.63
CA PRO A 290 -3.66 34.30 -1.52
C PRO A 290 -4.25 34.65 -2.90
N THR A 291 -5.45 35.22 -2.92
CA THR A 291 -6.09 35.77 -4.13
C THR A 291 -5.25 36.90 -4.76
N PHE A 292 -5.50 37.25 -6.02
CA PHE A 292 -4.79 38.36 -6.67
C PHE A 292 -5.28 39.72 -6.16
N GLY A 293 -4.37 40.68 -6.05
CA GLY A 293 -4.67 42.05 -5.63
C GLY A 293 -4.54 43.04 -6.78
N SER A 294 -5.12 44.22 -6.63
CA SER A 294 -5.00 45.32 -7.61
C SER A 294 -3.69 46.09 -7.50
N SER A 295 -2.84 45.75 -6.52
CA SER A 295 -1.49 46.31 -6.40
C SER A 295 -0.65 45.83 -7.58
N GLY A 296 0.17 46.73 -8.14
CA GLY A 296 0.96 46.38 -9.31
C GLY A 296 1.93 45.24 -9.05
N HIS A 297 2.20 44.44 -10.08
CA HIS A 297 3.09 43.28 -10.03
C HIS A 297 2.60 42.13 -9.11
N SER A 298 1.30 41.99 -8.89
CA SER A 298 0.74 40.98 -7.97
C SER A 298 0.95 39.52 -8.43
N ILE A 299 1.30 39.28 -9.70
CA ILE A 299 1.62 37.96 -10.24
C ILE A 299 3.14 37.79 -10.30
N SER A 300 3.88 38.72 -10.92
CA SER A 300 5.33 38.57 -11.10
C SER A 300 6.14 38.65 -9.80
N SER A 301 5.58 39.26 -8.74
CA SER A 301 6.19 39.25 -7.41
C SER A 301 6.06 37.91 -6.67
N ARG A 302 5.22 36.97 -7.16
CA ARG A 302 5.04 35.65 -6.54
C ARG A 302 6.22 34.75 -6.92
N SER A 303 7.01 34.37 -5.94
CA SER A 303 8.05 33.35 -6.12
C SER A 303 7.43 32.04 -6.61
N THR A 304 7.95 31.50 -7.71
CA THR A 304 7.52 30.21 -8.26
C THR A 304 8.43 29.07 -7.80
N GLY A 305 7.93 27.85 -7.91
CA GLY A 305 8.73 26.65 -7.75
C GLY A 305 9.73 26.42 -8.89
N SER A 306 10.51 25.35 -8.75
CA SER A 306 11.52 24.93 -9.72
C SER A 306 10.90 24.22 -10.94
N GLN A 307 9.76 23.56 -10.75
CA GLN A 307 9.09 22.81 -11.81
C GLN A 307 8.37 23.73 -12.79
N SER A 308 8.36 23.33 -14.06
CA SER A 308 7.62 24.04 -15.11
C SER A 308 7.21 23.09 -16.22
N ALA A 309 6.07 23.36 -16.86
CA ALA A 309 5.61 22.67 -18.06
C ALA A 309 5.58 23.62 -19.25
N SER A 310 5.95 23.13 -20.43
CA SER A 310 5.91 23.89 -21.68
C SER A 310 4.70 23.44 -22.51
N TRP A 311 3.77 24.35 -22.78
CA TRP A 311 2.62 24.13 -23.64
C TRP A 311 2.84 24.77 -25.01
N SER A 312 3.27 23.96 -25.97
CA SER A 312 3.43 24.36 -27.36
C SER A 312 2.09 24.32 -28.09
N VAL A 313 1.60 25.49 -28.52
CA VAL A 313 0.37 25.66 -29.28
C VAL A 313 0.73 25.93 -30.74
N THR A 314 0.66 24.89 -31.57
CA THR A 314 0.82 25.00 -33.04
C THR A 314 -0.52 25.14 -33.76
N GLU A 315 -1.59 24.66 -33.13
CA GLU A 315 -2.92 24.67 -33.74
C GLU A 315 -3.66 26.00 -33.54
N PRO A 316 -4.55 26.37 -34.47
CA PRO A 316 -5.49 27.47 -34.26
C PRO A 316 -6.40 27.20 -33.06
N TRP A 317 -6.62 28.24 -32.26
CA TRP A 317 -7.69 28.26 -31.26
C TRP A 317 -8.96 28.83 -31.89
N TYR A 318 -10.08 28.16 -31.67
CA TYR A 318 -11.40 28.64 -32.08
C TYR A 318 -12.20 29.06 -30.87
N GLU A 319 -12.91 30.17 -31.00
CA GLU A 319 -13.75 30.70 -29.93
C GLU A 319 -14.74 29.64 -29.39
N GLY A 320 -14.85 29.56 -28.07
CA GLY A 320 -15.74 28.64 -27.37
C GLY A 320 -15.22 27.20 -27.25
N ILE A 321 -14.09 26.86 -27.87
CA ILE A 321 -13.48 25.54 -27.77
C ILE A 321 -12.55 25.48 -26.55
N ALA A 322 -12.60 24.36 -25.83
CA ALA A 322 -11.71 24.07 -24.72
C ALA A 322 -10.42 23.42 -25.21
N TYR A 323 -9.29 23.89 -24.68
CA TYR A 323 -7.95 23.34 -24.93
C TYR A 323 -7.30 22.98 -23.59
N SER A 324 -6.70 21.81 -23.52
CA SER A 324 -5.99 21.35 -22.33
C SER A 324 -4.49 21.50 -22.51
N SER A 325 -3.80 21.84 -21.43
CA SER A 325 -2.35 21.77 -21.36
C SER A 325 -1.86 20.33 -21.52
N PRO A 326 -0.57 20.13 -21.83
CA PRO A 326 0.13 18.88 -21.51
C PRO A 326 0.03 18.56 -20.02
N ASP A 327 0.50 17.37 -19.64
CA ASP A 327 0.57 16.99 -18.24
C ASP A 327 1.44 17.97 -17.43
N ILE A 328 0.87 18.45 -16.32
CA ILE A 328 1.51 19.37 -15.38
C ILE A 328 1.66 18.74 -13.99
N SER A 329 1.54 17.42 -13.87
CA SER A 329 1.67 16.66 -12.62
C SER A 329 2.88 17.10 -11.78
N GLY A 330 4.07 17.22 -12.36
CA GLY A 330 5.28 17.66 -11.67
C GLY A 330 5.18 19.07 -11.06
N VAL A 331 4.46 19.99 -11.72
CA VAL A 331 4.22 21.36 -11.22
C VAL A 331 3.28 21.33 -10.00
N ILE A 332 2.26 20.45 -10.03
CA ILE A 332 1.31 20.30 -8.91
C ILE A 332 1.98 19.55 -7.74
N GLN A 333 2.71 18.48 -8.03
CA GLN A 333 3.41 17.65 -7.05
C GLN A 333 4.37 18.48 -6.18
N GLU A 334 5.12 19.41 -6.80
CA GLU A 334 6.03 20.30 -6.07
C GLU A 334 5.33 21.09 -4.99
N ILE A 335 4.10 21.56 -5.24
CA ILE A 335 3.32 22.37 -4.29
C ILE A 335 2.65 21.50 -3.23
N VAL A 336 2.07 20.36 -3.62
CA VAL A 336 1.42 19.41 -2.71
C VAL A 336 2.42 18.78 -1.72
N ASN A 337 3.70 18.73 -2.08
CA ASN A 337 4.80 18.25 -1.22
C ASN A 337 5.30 19.28 -0.19
N ARG A 338 4.84 20.53 -0.27
CA ARG A 338 5.33 21.58 0.64
C ARG A 338 4.92 21.30 2.09
N GLY A 339 5.80 21.66 3.02
CA GLY A 339 5.63 21.37 4.44
C GLY A 339 4.32 21.91 5.04
N GLY A 340 3.84 23.08 4.62
CA GLY A 340 2.58 23.66 5.08
C GLY A 340 1.38 23.43 4.17
N TRP A 341 1.51 22.66 3.08
CA TRP A 341 0.34 22.33 2.25
C TRP A 341 -0.70 21.56 3.08
N SER A 342 -1.97 21.82 2.82
CA SER A 342 -3.11 21.15 3.44
C SER A 342 -4.19 20.95 2.39
N GLN A 343 -4.97 19.89 2.53
CA GLN A 343 -6.12 19.64 1.66
C GLN A 343 -7.03 20.87 1.63
N ASN A 344 -7.53 21.21 0.45
CA ASN A 344 -8.34 22.40 0.19
C ASN A 344 -7.60 23.75 0.29
N ASN A 345 -6.27 23.74 0.35
CA ASN A 345 -5.48 24.95 0.10
C ASN A 345 -5.56 25.36 -1.37
N HIS A 346 -5.19 26.61 -1.61
CA HIS A 346 -5.20 27.16 -2.94
C HIS A 346 -3.82 27.12 -3.58
N ILE A 347 -3.78 26.75 -4.85
CA ILE A 347 -2.63 26.86 -5.72
C ILE A 347 -2.81 28.05 -6.66
N VAL A 348 -1.71 28.70 -7.05
CA VAL A 348 -1.69 29.66 -8.15
C VAL A 348 -0.80 29.10 -9.25
N LEU A 349 -1.35 28.97 -10.45
CA LEU A 349 -0.62 28.73 -11.68
C LEU A 349 -0.33 30.08 -12.36
N THR A 350 0.89 30.27 -12.82
CA THR A 350 1.29 31.40 -13.67
C THR A 350 1.54 30.90 -15.07
N ILE A 351 0.99 31.58 -16.07
CA ILE A 351 1.14 31.26 -17.49
C ILE A 351 1.85 32.42 -18.17
N ASP A 352 3.04 32.12 -18.70
CA ASP A 352 3.87 33.08 -19.40
C ASP A 352 4.01 32.67 -20.87
N ALA A 353 3.58 33.53 -21.81
CA ALA A 353 3.99 33.43 -23.20
C ALA A 353 5.31 34.18 -23.40
N SER A 354 6.39 33.47 -23.74
CA SER A 354 7.68 34.12 -24.01
C SER A 354 7.82 34.61 -25.45
N THR A 355 7.04 34.03 -26.38
CA THR A 355 7.07 34.35 -27.81
C THR A 355 5.66 34.17 -28.42
N GLY A 356 5.48 34.49 -29.70
CA GLY A 356 4.27 34.12 -30.45
C GLY A 356 3.08 35.07 -30.30
N ASN A 357 1.95 34.66 -30.90
CA ASN A 357 0.73 35.48 -31.02
C ASN A 357 -0.17 35.35 -29.78
N LYS A 358 -0.87 36.44 -29.42
CA LYS A 358 -1.86 36.44 -28.33
C LYS A 358 -2.84 35.26 -28.46
N ARG A 359 -3.10 34.59 -27.33
CA ARG A 359 -4.32 33.80 -27.07
C ARG A 359 -5.11 34.45 -25.95
N ALA A 360 -6.41 34.23 -25.94
CA ALA A 360 -7.32 34.76 -24.92
C ALA A 360 -8.20 33.62 -24.44
N ALA A 361 -8.17 33.33 -23.14
CA ALA A 361 -9.07 32.37 -22.50
C ALA A 361 -10.22 33.11 -21.81
N ARG A 362 -11.34 32.43 -21.57
CA ARG A 362 -12.42 32.96 -20.74
C ARG A 362 -12.00 32.92 -19.27
N THR A 363 -12.38 33.96 -18.54
CA THR A 363 -12.18 34.10 -17.08
C THR A 363 -13.45 33.74 -16.32
N PHE A 364 -13.39 33.83 -14.99
CA PHE A 364 -14.56 33.81 -14.13
C PHE A 364 -15.64 34.80 -14.59
N ASP A 365 -15.26 36.06 -14.89
CA ASP A 365 -16.20 37.12 -15.26
C ASP A 365 -16.81 36.98 -16.66
N TYR A 366 -16.44 35.96 -17.43
CA TYR A 366 -17.09 35.68 -18.71
C TYR A 366 -18.55 35.24 -18.55
N SER A 367 -18.89 34.49 -17.49
CA SER A 367 -20.22 33.92 -17.30
C SER A 367 -20.66 33.99 -15.84
N SER A 368 -21.96 34.12 -15.60
CA SER A 368 -22.52 34.32 -14.25
C SER A 368 -22.41 33.12 -13.29
N ASN A 369 -21.86 31.98 -13.74
CA ASN A 369 -21.85 30.72 -12.98
C ASN A 369 -20.55 29.93 -13.13
N ASN A 370 -19.43 30.59 -13.44
CA ASN A 370 -18.09 30.02 -13.68
C ASN A 370 -18.01 28.80 -14.61
N SER A 371 -19.08 28.47 -15.35
CA SER A 371 -19.15 27.22 -16.12
C SER A 371 -18.09 27.14 -17.22
N GLN A 372 -17.62 28.30 -17.68
CA GLN A 372 -16.65 28.46 -18.76
C GLN A 372 -15.33 29.09 -18.29
N SER A 373 -15.13 29.24 -16.98
CA SER A 373 -13.85 29.69 -16.41
C SER A 373 -12.76 28.63 -16.60
N PRO A 374 -11.49 28.96 -16.33
CA PRO A 374 -10.42 27.97 -16.29
C PRO A 374 -10.73 26.85 -15.29
N GLU A 375 -10.27 25.64 -15.61
CA GLU A 375 -10.47 24.44 -14.79
C GLU A 375 -9.16 23.65 -14.70
N LEU A 376 -8.78 23.25 -13.48
CA LEU A 376 -7.66 22.38 -13.20
C LEU A 376 -8.19 21.02 -12.79
N THR A 377 -7.82 19.97 -13.54
CA THR A 377 -8.12 18.57 -13.19
C THR A 377 -6.83 17.91 -12.72
N VAL A 378 -6.90 17.22 -11.57
CA VAL A 378 -5.78 16.52 -10.94
C VAL A 378 -6.24 15.10 -10.58
N THR A 379 -5.50 14.11 -11.06
CA THR A 379 -5.65 12.72 -10.62
C THR A 379 -4.49 12.39 -9.69
N TYR A 380 -4.80 11.90 -8.49
CA TYR A 380 -3.82 11.53 -7.49
C TYR A 380 -4.19 10.21 -6.82
N SER A 381 -3.20 9.50 -6.30
CA SER A 381 -3.41 8.36 -5.40
C SER A 381 -3.08 8.77 -3.97
N THR A 382 -3.86 8.24 -3.03
CA THR A 382 -3.62 8.40 -1.57
C THR A 382 -2.62 7.38 -1.03
N GLY A 383 -1.97 6.61 -1.90
CA GLY A 383 -0.90 5.69 -1.56
C GLY A 383 0.42 6.41 -1.29
N VAL A 384 1.22 5.83 -0.39
CA VAL A 384 2.58 6.26 -0.06
C VAL A 384 3.38 6.50 -1.36
N PRO A 385 4.17 7.59 -1.47
CA PRO A 385 4.96 7.88 -2.67
C PRO A 385 5.82 6.69 -3.10
N SER A 386 5.85 6.46 -4.40
CA SER A 386 6.41 5.32 -5.14
C SER A 386 7.94 5.19 -5.13
N ASN A 387 8.64 5.59 -4.06
CA ASN A 387 10.09 5.41 -4.00
C ASN A 387 10.65 5.34 -2.58
N GLY A 388 10.14 4.38 -1.80
CA GLY A 388 10.77 3.97 -0.54
C GLY A 388 10.83 2.45 -0.48
N GLU A 389 12.00 1.88 -0.76
CA GLU A 389 12.30 0.48 -0.46
C GLU A 389 11.85 0.17 0.97
N VAL A 390 10.96 -0.83 1.11
CA VAL A 390 10.58 -1.40 2.40
C VAL A 390 11.73 -2.33 2.80
N TYR A 391 12.51 -1.95 3.80
CA TYR A 391 13.55 -2.82 4.37
C TYR A 391 12.94 -3.65 5.52
N TYR A 392 12.91 -4.97 5.37
CA TYR A 392 12.58 -5.92 6.43
C TYR A 392 13.85 -6.28 7.23
N PHE A 393 13.71 -6.47 8.55
CA PHE A 393 14.80 -6.91 9.43
C PHE A 393 14.52 -8.33 9.95
N TYR A 394 15.59 -9.12 10.09
CA TYR A 394 15.59 -10.42 10.78
C TYR A 394 16.69 -10.39 11.85
N SER A 395 16.47 -11.01 13.02
CA SER A 395 17.51 -11.23 14.02
C SER A 395 18.20 -12.59 13.80
N GLU A 396 19.53 -12.63 13.76
CA GLU A 396 20.30 -13.86 13.47
C GLU A 396 20.55 -14.80 14.68
N THR A 397 19.95 -14.58 15.85
CA THR A 397 20.13 -15.52 16.98
C THR A 397 18.80 -16.03 17.50
N GLY A 398 18.47 -17.27 17.15
CA GLY A 398 17.27 -17.99 17.57
C GLY A 398 17.24 -18.39 19.05
N ASP A 399 17.37 -17.42 19.96
CA ASP A 399 17.10 -17.64 21.39
C ASP A 399 15.79 -16.95 21.80
N ASP A 400 14.90 -17.76 22.36
CA ASP A 400 13.61 -17.37 22.93
C ASP A 400 13.79 -16.26 23.99
N PHE A 401 13.12 -15.11 23.79
CA PHE A 401 12.95 -14.07 24.82
C PHE A 401 12.13 -14.62 26.00
N THR A 402 12.81 -15.24 26.97
CA THR A 402 12.21 -15.63 28.25
C THR A 402 12.71 -14.70 29.37
N PRO A 403 11.81 -14.02 30.10
CA PRO A 403 12.21 -13.25 31.27
C PRO A 403 12.23 -14.18 32.48
N ASP A 404 13.42 -14.56 32.94
CA ASP A 404 13.57 -15.17 34.26
C ASP A 404 14.54 -14.34 35.12
N GLY A 405 13.95 -13.44 35.92
CA GLY A 405 14.46 -12.98 37.22
C GLY A 405 15.84 -12.31 37.35
N GLY A 406 16.57 -12.05 36.27
CA GLY A 406 17.94 -11.51 36.32
C GLY A 406 18.06 -10.02 35.98
N THR A 407 18.93 -9.33 36.72
CA THR A 407 19.33 -7.92 36.53
C THR A 407 19.59 -7.56 35.05
N MET A 408 19.01 -6.45 34.60
CA MET A 408 19.07 -5.99 33.20
C MET A 408 20.50 -5.70 32.72
N GLY A 409 20.88 -6.31 31.60
CA GLY A 409 21.98 -5.85 30.77
C GLY A 409 21.56 -4.62 29.95
N ASN A 410 22.52 -3.74 29.66
CA ASN A 410 22.31 -2.55 28.83
C ASN A 410 22.11 -2.96 27.36
N TYR A 411 21.05 -2.48 26.72
CA TYR A 411 20.83 -2.70 25.27
C TYR A 411 20.53 -1.36 24.60
N ALA A 412 21.46 -0.87 23.79
CA ALA A 412 21.36 0.39 23.05
C ALA A 412 21.24 0.11 21.55
N MET A 413 20.32 0.79 20.88
CA MET A 413 20.23 0.77 19.42
C MET A 413 20.49 2.19 18.91
N SER A 414 21.59 2.36 18.17
CA SER A 414 22.04 3.67 17.66
C SER A 414 21.93 3.75 16.15
N VAL A 415 21.44 4.87 15.63
CA VAL A 415 21.46 5.17 14.19
C VAL A 415 22.31 6.43 13.98
N THR A 416 23.43 6.28 13.28
CA THR A 416 24.40 7.38 13.08
C THR A 416 24.91 7.42 11.63
N THR A 417 25.45 8.57 11.22
CA THR A 417 26.25 8.73 9.99
C THR A 417 27.71 9.10 10.28
N GLU A 418 28.18 9.01 11.53
CA GLU A 418 29.56 9.36 11.88
C GLU A 418 30.38 8.13 12.31
N THR A 419 31.58 8.01 11.75
CA THR A 419 32.52 6.90 11.95
C THR A 419 33.36 7.00 13.23
N SER A 420 32.97 7.79 14.24
CA SER A 420 33.72 7.85 15.49
C SER A 420 32.89 8.27 16.70
N GLY A 421 32.65 7.32 17.63
CA GLY A 421 32.42 7.67 19.03
C GLY A 421 31.39 6.90 19.87
N ALA A 422 30.93 5.70 19.49
CA ALA A 422 30.06 4.89 20.35
C ALA A 422 30.85 3.93 21.27
N PRO A 423 30.36 3.62 22.49
CA PRO A 423 30.99 2.63 23.38
C PRO A 423 30.99 1.21 22.79
N GLU A 424 31.96 0.39 23.20
CA GLU A 424 32.04 -1.05 22.87
C GLU A 424 30.74 -1.76 23.28
N GLY A 425 30.07 -2.41 22.32
CA GLY A 425 28.80 -3.15 22.51
C GLY A 425 27.57 -2.61 21.77
N SER A 426 27.73 -1.59 20.90
CA SER A 426 26.63 -1.00 20.13
C SER A 426 26.48 -1.68 18.74
N GLU A 427 25.25 -1.99 18.32
CA GLU A 427 24.93 -2.43 16.95
C GLU A 427 24.67 -1.23 16.02
N TYR A 428 25.03 -1.37 14.73
CA TYR A 428 25.04 -0.29 13.74
C TYR A 428 24.01 -0.50 12.62
N LEU A 429 23.28 0.55 12.25
CA LEU A 429 22.47 0.62 11.03
C LEU A 429 22.80 1.91 10.24
N SER A 430 23.11 1.78 8.94
CA SER A 430 23.33 2.92 8.02
C SER A 430 22.15 3.10 7.07
N ILE A 431 21.57 4.30 7.01
CA ILE A 431 20.52 4.64 6.03
C ILE A 431 21.06 5.75 5.12
N ALA A 432 21.05 5.51 3.80
CA ALA A 432 21.55 6.45 2.79
C ALA A 432 20.58 7.63 2.59
N PRO A 433 21.00 8.75 1.97
CA PRO A 433 20.17 9.94 1.86
C PRO A 433 19.27 9.84 0.63
N ASN A 434 18.03 9.39 0.78
CA ASN A 434 16.86 9.70 -0.07
C ASN A 434 15.56 9.19 0.59
N ASN A 435 14.74 10.09 1.15
CA ASN A 435 13.37 9.87 1.68
C ASN A 435 13.09 8.46 2.24
N HIS A 436 13.58 8.19 3.45
CA HIS A 436 13.26 6.96 4.17
C HIS A 436 12.24 7.24 5.27
N TYR A 437 11.25 6.36 5.40
CA TYR A 437 10.51 6.19 6.65
C TYR A 437 11.17 5.06 7.45
N ALA A 438 11.23 5.19 8.77
CA ALA A 438 11.58 4.10 9.66
C ALA A 438 10.36 3.81 10.53
N SER A 439 9.86 2.57 10.48
CA SER A 439 8.82 2.09 11.40
C SER A 439 9.38 0.91 12.17
N PHE A 440 9.37 1.04 13.50
CA PHE A 440 9.71 -0.05 14.41
C PHE A 440 8.42 -0.46 15.11
N TRP A 441 8.12 -1.75 15.21
CA TRP A 441 6.89 -2.23 15.86
C TRP A 441 7.18 -3.13 17.05
N PHE A 442 6.38 -2.95 18.10
CA PHE A 442 6.29 -3.84 19.23
C PHE A 442 4.92 -4.51 19.26
N GLU A 443 4.89 -5.83 19.39
CA GLU A 443 3.63 -6.54 19.59
C GLU A 443 3.11 -6.36 21.02
N MET A 444 1.82 -6.06 21.14
CA MET A 444 1.12 -5.97 22.42
C MET A 444 0.32 -7.25 22.68
N PRO A 445 0.72 -8.11 23.64
CA PRO A 445 0.02 -9.37 23.89
C PRO A 445 -1.45 -9.16 24.24
N SER A 446 -2.34 -9.91 23.58
CA SER A 446 -3.80 -9.84 23.75
C SER A 446 -4.29 -10.11 25.17
N SER A 447 -3.54 -10.89 25.96
CA SER A 447 -3.90 -11.30 27.32
C SER A 447 -3.81 -10.19 28.37
N ASP A 448 -3.17 -9.05 28.09
CA ASP A 448 -2.88 -8.02 29.09
C ASP A 448 -3.58 -6.67 28.86
N LYS A 449 -4.24 -6.47 27.72
CA LYS A 449 -4.78 -5.17 27.28
C LYS A 449 -5.84 -4.56 28.22
N SER A 450 -6.56 -5.39 28.96
CA SER A 450 -7.54 -4.94 29.98
C SER A 450 -6.90 -4.24 31.18
N ASN A 451 -5.59 -4.41 31.39
CA ASN A 451 -4.84 -3.83 32.51
C ASN A 451 -4.11 -2.53 32.14
N TRP A 452 -4.27 -2.04 30.91
CA TRP A 452 -3.50 -0.89 30.38
C TRP A 452 -4.21 0.44 30.59
N ALA A 453 -5.44 0.42 31.11
CA ALA A 453 -6.17 1.62 31.50
C ALA A 453 -5.37 2.40 32.56
N GLY A 454 -4.91 3.59 32.19
CA GLY A 454 -4.07 4.43 33.05
C GLY A 454 -2.58 4.06 33.09
N ALA A 455 -2.11 3.21 32.16
CA ALA A 455 -0.70 2.93 31.97
C ALA A 455 -0.01 4.03 31.15
N ASN A 456 1.31 4.15 31.33
CA ASN A 456 2.18 5.04 30.58
C ASN A 456 3.14 4.23 29.73
N LEU A 457 3.41 4.72 28.53
CA LEU A 457 4.60 4.37 27.79
C LEU A 457 5.73 5.29 28.28
N GLU A 458 6.74 4.70 28.88
CA GLU A 458 7.95 5.37 29.34
C GLU A 458 9.12 5.00 28.44
N MET A 459 9.94 5.97 28.11
CA MET A 459 11.17 5.76 27.35
C MET A 459 12.14 6.89 27.68
N SER A 460 13.43 6.58 27.72
CA SER A 460 14.47 7.59 27.67
C SER A 460 14.78 7.86 26.21
N VAL A 461 14.68 9.09 25.76
CA VAL A 461 14.88 9.47 24.36
C VAL A 461 15.84 10.64 24.30
N ARG A 462 16.75 10.62 23.36
CA ARG A 462 17.52 11.78 22.96
C ARG A 462 17.08 12.16 21.55
N THR A 463 16.27 13.20 21.45
CA THR A 463 15.91 13.77 20.14
C THR A 463 16.59 15.12 19.94
N ILE A 464 16.95 15.39 18.69
CA ILE A 464 17.30 16.75 18.24
C ILE A 464 16.02 17.43 17.68
N ASP A 465 14.97 16.66 17.38
CA ASP A 465 13.79 17.08 16.61
C ASP A 465 12.49 16.33 16.98
N ALA A 466 11.35 16.78 16.44
CA ALA A 466 10.02 16.21 16.66
C ALA A 466 9.78 14.87 15.93
N PHE A 467 9.43 13.82 16.68
CA PHE A 467 8.94 12.52 16.20
C PHE A 467 7.50 12.29 16.65
N ASP A 468 6.75 11.43 15.96
CA ASP A 468 5.46 10.95 16.42
C ASP A 468 5.57 9.49 16.89
N VAL A 469 4.92 9.19 18.01
CA VAL A 469 4.67 7.81 18.44
C VAL A 469 3.33 7.40 17.84
N ILE A 470 3.26 6.20 17.26
CA ILE A 470 2.07 5.66 16.61
C ILE A 470 1.65 4.36 17.29
N VAL A 471 0.35 4.17 17.47
CA VAL A 471 -0.23 2.86 17.76
C VAL A 471 -1.08 2.42 16.57
N GLN A 472 -0.94 1.16 16.18
CA GLN A 472 -1.83 0.52 15.23
C GLN A 472 -2.91 -0.24 15.99
N GLN A 473 -4.15 0.00 15.61
CA GLN A 473 -5.30 -0.75 16.11
C GLN A 473 -5.41 -2.10 15.37
N GLY A 474 -6.05 -3.09 15.99
CA GLY A 474 -6.27 -4.42 15.42
C GLY A 474 -7.12 -4.43 14.15
N ASN A 475 -7.76 -3.31 13.81
CA ASN A 475 -8.47 -3.07 12.55
C ASN A 475 -7.61 -2.36 11.48
N GLY A 476 -6.31 -2.20 11.71
CA GLY A 476 -5.37 -1.55 10.80
C GLY A 476 -5.28 -0.03 10.91
N THR A 477 -6.22 0.65 11.58
CA THR A 477 -6.19 2.11 11.74
C THR A 477 -5.10 2.55 12.72
N SER A 478 -4.41 3.65 12.41
CA SER A 478 -3.32 4.17 13.24
C SER A 478 -3.72 5.44 13.97
N ARG A 479 -3.20 5.61 15.18
CA ARG A 479 -3.33 6.85 15.95
C ARG A 479 -1.97 7.29 16.42
N SER A 480 -1.68 8.59 16.30
CA SER A 480 -0.38 9.13 16.66
C SER A 480 -0.50 10.21 17.72
N VAL A 481 0.57 10.36 18.50
CA VAL A 481 0.79 11.53 19.34
C VAL A 481 2.21 12.03 19.14
N SER A 482 2.37 13.34 19.15
CA SER A 482 3.71 13.90 19.00
C SER A 482 4.53 13.68 20.25
N LEU A 483 5.69 13.03 20.11
CA LEU A 483 6.65 12.80 21.19
C LEU A 483 7.09 14.12 21.82
N SER A 484 7.17 15.18 21.00
CA SER A 484 7.47 16.55 21.43
C SER A 484 6.52 17.09 22.50
N SER A 485 5.30 16.55 22.59
CA SER A 485 4.31 16.93 23.61
C SER A 485 4.58 16.32 24.99
N TYR A 486 5.53 15.38 25.08
CA TYR A 486 5.81 14.58 26.28
C TYR A 486 7.28 14.60 26.71
N ILE A 487 8.10 15.46 26.09
CA ILE A 487 9.49 15.77 26.47
C ILE A 487 9.58 17.24 26.89
N SER A 488 10.53 17.58 27.78
CA SER A 488 10.51 18.88 28.49
C SER A 488 11.66 19.82 28.13
N GLN A 489 12.64 19.36 27.34
CA GLN A 489 13.72 20.16 26.76
C GLN A 489 14.36 19.41 25.57
N SER A 490 15.42 19.97 24.97
CA SER A 490 16.19 19.32 23.91
C SER A 490 17.67 19.27 24.30
N GLY A 491 18.31 18.10 24.26
CA GLY A 491 19.79 18.01 24.19
C GLY A 491 20.52 17.00 25.11
N ASN A 492 19.84 16.28 26.01
CA ASN A 492 20.38 15.13 26.76
C ASN A 492 19.31 14.03 26.86
N TRP A 493 19.63 12.83 27.37
CA TRP A 493 18.64 11.77 27.58
C TRP A 493 17.45 12.30 28.40
N GLU A 494 16.27 12.34 27.79
CA GLU A 494 15.03 12.82 28.41
C GLU A 494 14.05 11.68 28.59
N ASN A 495 13.36 11.65 29.71
CA ASN A 495 12.30 10.67 29.92
C ASN A 495 11.01 11.19 29.28
N ALA A 496 10.55 10.54 28.22
CA ALA A 496 9.21 10.72 27.71
C ALA A 496 8.25 9.79 28.46
N VAL A 497 7.17 10.36 28.98
CA VAL A 497 6.09 9.62 29.64
C VAL A 497 4.80 9.93 28.90
N ILE A 498 4.35 9.00 28.08
CA ILE A 498 3.16 9.14 27.25
C ILE A 498 2.03 8.32 27.87
N PRO A 499 0.99 8.95 28.41
CA PRO A 499 -0.19 8.23 28.89
C PRO A 499 -0.82 7.46 27.73
N LEU A 500 -1.03 6.14 27.83
CA LEU A 500 -1.53 5.36 26.69
C LEU A 500 -2.94 5.80 26.23
N ASN A 501 -3.72 6.43 27.11
CA ASN A 501 -5.01 7.03 26.77
C ASN A 501 -4.90 8.25 25.84
N SER A 502 -3.69 8.82 25.65
CA SER A 502 -3.46 9.88 24.67
C SER A 502 -3.70 9.41 23.24
N PHE A 503 -3.58 8.10 23.00
CA PHE A 503 -3.91 7.48 21.72
C PHE A 503 -5.40 7.17 21.60
N GLY A 504 -6.20 7.21 22.67
CA GLY A 504 -7.64 6.91 22.63
C GLY A 504 -8.16 6.28 23.91
N ALA A 505 -9.49 6.36 24.11
CA ALA A 505 -10.14 5.87 25.33
C ALA A 505 -10.20 4.33 25.43
N ASP A 506 -10.18 3.63 24.29
CA ASP A 506 -10.25 2.17 24.23
C ASP A 506 -8.91 1.56 23.79
N LEU A 507 -8.10 1.19 24.78
CA LEU A 507 -6.76 0.63 24.61
C LEU A 507 -6.79 -0.86 24.20
N SER A 508 -7.95 -1.52 24.30
CA SER A 508 -8.10 -2.93 23.92
C SER A 508 -7.91 -3.15 22.41
N GLN A 509 -8.07 -2.08 21.64
CA GLN A 509 -7.93 -2.07 20.19
C GLN A 509 -6.48 -2.06 19.74
N PHE A 510 -5.49 -1.76 20.59
CA PHE A 510 -4.10 -1.64 20.13
C PHE A 510 -3.45 -3.01 19.91
N SER A 511 -2.88 -3.23 18.74
CA SER A 511 -2.16 -4.46 18.39
C SER A 511 -0.65 -4.23 18.30
N LYS A 512 -0.23 -3.05 17.86
CA LYS A 512 1.18 -2.69 17.69
C LYS A 512 1.46 -1.27 18.19
N LEU A 513 2.66 -1.06 18.73
CA LEU A 513 3.23 0.26 19.03
C LEU A 513 4.42 0.50 18.11
N GLY A 514 4.55 1.69 17.54
CA GLY A 514 5.72 2.05 16.77
C GLY A 514 6.06 3.53 16.77
N PHE A 515 7.17 3.85 16.14
CA PHE A 515 7.64 5.22 15.94
C PHE A 515 7.56 5.58 14.47
N TYR A 516 7.27 6.84 14.18
CA TYR A 516 7.13 7.32 12.82
C TYR A 516 7.59 8.76 12.67
N ARG A 517 8.21 9.03 11.53
CA ARG A 517 8.46 10.38 11.04
C ARG A 517 8.66 10.38 9.53
N LEU A 518 8.16 11.42 8.87
CA LEU A 518 8.58 11.82 7.52
C LEU A 518 9.73 12.80 7.64
N TRP A 519 10.87 12.53 7.00
CA TRP A 519 11.99 13.47 6.97
C TRP A 519 12.55 13.70 5.56
N ASN A 520 13.18 14.86 5.38
CA ASN A 520 14.07 15.18 4.27
C ASN A 520 15.46 15.47 4.86
N GLY A 521 16.32 14.46 5.01
CA GLY A 521 17.67 14.59 5.56
C GLY A 521 18.03 13.52 6.60
N ALA A 522 19.30 13.45 7.00
CA ALA A 522 19.75 12.53 8.04
C ALA A 522 19.28 13.03 9.42
N VAL A 523 18.62 12.16 10.18
CA VAL A 523 18.15 12.45 11.55
C VAL A 523 18.49 11.27 12.44
N SER A 524 18.87 11.54 13.69
CA SER A 524 19.05 10.52 14.74
C SER A 524 17.89 10.57 15.74
N LEU A 525 17.36 9.39 16.06
CA LEU A 525 16.45 9.15 17.18
C LEU A 525 17.10 8.08 18.04
N ASP A 526 17.64 8.49 19.20
CA ASP A 526 18.14 7.53 20.19
C ASP A 526 17.06 7.30 21.23
N PHE A 527 16.74 6.04 21.52
CA PHE A 527 15.86 5.67 22.62
C PHE A 527 16.45 4.51 23.44
N ASP A 528 16.09 4.49 24.71
CA ASP A 528 16.50 3.52 25.72
C ASP A 528 15.34 3.34 26.72
N ASN A 529 15.36 2.26 27.49
CA ASN A 529 14.40 1.97 28.56
C ASN A 529 12.92 2.04 28.13
N VAL A 530 12.61 1.68 26.87
CA VAL A 530 11.22 1.66 26.38
C VAL A 530 10.43 0.59 27.14
N ARG A 531 9.45 1.03 27.92
CA ARG A 531 8.63 0.16 28.77
C ARG A 531 7.20 0.70 28.92
N VAL A 532 6.26 -0.19 29.16
CA VAL A 532 4.92 0.19 29.60
C VAL A 532 4.82 0.02 31.12
N THR A 533 4.45 1.07 31.84
CA THR A 533 4.29 1.07 33.30
C THR A 533 2.82 1.31 33.69
N GLY A 534 2.31 0.53 34.63
CA GLY A 534 0.93 0.63 35.13
C GLY A 534 0.86 0.81 36.65
N THR A 535 -0.31 1.19 37.17
CA THR A 535 -0.55 1.36 38.61
C THR A 535 -0.86 0.00 39.28
N GLY A 536 0.15 -0.85 39.44
CA GLY A 536 0.01 -2.15 40.11
C GLY A 536 1.34 -2.88 40.31
N SER A 537 1.46 -3.63 41.40
CA SER A 537 2.73 -4.09 42.01
C SER A 537 3.55 -5.13 41.24
N ASN A 538 3.34 -5.37 39.94
CA ASN A 538 4.02 -6.47 39.22
C ASN A 538 4.11 -6.32 37.68
N ARG A 539 4.26 -5.12 37.11
CA ARG A 539 4.19 -4.97 35.64
C ARG A 539 5.11 -3.89 35.06
N GLN A 540 6.41 -4.13 35.08
CA GLN A 540 7.29 -3.68 34.00
C GLN A 540 7.41 -4.87 33.04
N ARG A 541 7.00 -4.72 31.78
CA ARG A 541 7.26 -5.72 30.75
C ARG A 541 7.94 -5.03 29.56
N CYS A 542 9.10 -5.56 29.17
CA CYS A 542 9.74 -5.19 27.93
C CYS A 542 8.85 -5.62 26.77
N LEU A 543 8.71 -4.74 25.80
CA LEU A 543 7.99 -5.04 24.58
C LEU A 543 8.83 -5.97 23.70
N LYS A 544 8.23 -7.03 23.15
CA LYS A 544 8.90 -7.96 22.23
C LYS A 544 8.96 -7.28 20.85
N GLY A 545 10.17 -6.98 20.38
CA GLY A 545 10.39 -6.47 19.03
C GLY A 545 10.42 -7.62 18.03
N THR A 546 9.81 -7.42 16.87
CA THR A 546 9.94 -8.24 15.65
C THR A 546 10.43 -7.34 14.55
#